data_AF-A0A7S2UDX8-F1
#
_entry.id   AF-A0A7S2UDX8-F1
#
_cell.length_a   1.000
_cell.length_b   1.000
_cell.length_c   1.000
_cell.angle_alpha   90.00
_cell.angle_beta   90.00
_cell.angle_gamma   90.00
#
_symmetry.space_group_name_H-M   'P 1'
#
loop_
_entity.id
_entity.type
_entity.pdbx_description
1 polymer ?
#
loop_
_entity_poly.entity_id
_entity_poly.type
_entity_poly.pdbx_seq_one_letter_code
_entity_poly.pdbx_strand_id
1 'polypeptide(L)'
;MMRSPQQQLPAIVSSVDHLATPKTVLSEQDLRQALTEQTKKAHLVLHFDINETILVGDVAGGDTREDCLNKILAKSAFVHLSSNEDNNIHTCDDNDTRQCVPTKWWDGTPICSDSHKDGPPPLYTGWDWPPNTCPYYRTAYKKKAKRFTLEDGACYRPLYHHMDSLLCHQDDKESPWNHLLPAFFHTLDTLHSLDVDYTLILRTFGSDLKDVAQAISDFSQGKHPLFPDFKDPTLQLDSPEHLYRGRWGTNEKGK
;
A
#
# COMPACT_ATOMS: atom_id res chain seq x y z
N MET A 1 22.01 -35.94 11.91
CA MET A 1 22.03 -34.46 11.90
C MET A 1 20.63 -33.96 12.26
N MET A 2 20.43 -33.58 13.51
CA MET A 2 19.16 -33.04 14.03
C MET A 2 18.99 -31.61 13.51
N ARG A 3 17.84 -31.30 12.92
CA ARG A 3 17.44 -29.94 12.55
C ARG A 3 16.91 -29.23 13.79
N SER A 4 17.45 -28.06 14.07
CA SER A 4 17.02 -27.17 15.15
C SER A 4 15.55 -26.75 14.98
N PRO A 5 14.77 -26.59 16.06
CA PRO A 5 13.40 -26.10 15.95
C PRO A 5 13.40 -24.62 15.54
N GLN A 6 12.63 -24.29 14.50
CA GLN A 6 12.32 -22.90 14.16
C GLN A 6 11.58 -22.26 15.34
N GLN A 7 12.13 -21.18 15.88
CA GLN A 7 11.42 -20.34 16.84
C GLN A 7 10.24 -19.67 16.13
N GLN A 8 9.02 -20.08 16.47
CA GLN A 8 7.82 -19.33 16.12
C GLN A 8 7.83 -18.00 16.89
N LEU A 9 7.94 -16.90 16.17
CA LEU A 9 7.55 -15.59 16.69
C LEU A 9 6.03 -15.61 16.92
N PRO A 10 5.51 -15.07 18.03
CA PRO A 10 4.08 -14.99 18.24
C PRO A 10 3.47 -14.07 17.17
N ALA A 11 2.63 -14.66 16.31
CA ALA A 11 1.74 -13.91 15.44
C ALA A 11 0.77 -13.13 16.32
N ILE A 12 0.69 -11.81 16.14
CA ILE A 12 -0.47 -11.04 16.60
C ILE A 12 -1.60 -11.39 15.64
N VAL A 13 -2.35 -12.44 16.00
CA VAL A 13 -3.47 -12.95 15.21
C VAL A 13 -4.65 -12.00 15.40
N SER A 14 -4.96 -11.19 14.39
CA SER A 14 -6.29 -10.57 14.24
C SER A 14 -7.23 -11.58 13.57
N SER A 15 -7.60 -12.64 14.29
CA SER A 15 -8.65 -13.55 13.87
C SER A 15 -9.69 -13.60 14.97
N VAL A 16 -10.75 -12.84 14.77
CA VAL A 16 -12.00 -13.05 15.47
C VAL A 16 -12.80 -13.97 14.55
N ASP A 17 -12.72 -15.28 14.76
CA ASP A 17 -13.90 -16.12 14.60
C ASP A 17 -13.78 -17.51 15.26
N HIS A 18 -14.87 -17.85 15.93
CA HIS A 18 -15.33 -19.14 16.46
C HIS A 18 -14.67 -19.72 17.74
N LEU A 19 -15.27 -19.43 18.90
CA LEU A 19 -16.19 -20.35 19.62
C LEU A 19 -16.77 -19.69 20.88
N ALA A 20 -18.04 -20.00 21.14
CA ALA A 20 -18.98 -19.41 22.09
C ALA A 20 -18.45 -19.01 23.48
N THR A 21 -18.62 -17.73 23.83
CA THR A 21 -19.07 -17.18 25.13
C THR A 21 -19.42 -15.70 24.89
N PRO A 22 -20.33 -15.06 25.66
CA PRO A 22 -20.64 -13.65 25.48
C PRO A 22 -19.45 -12.81 25.95
N LYS A 23 -18.48 -12.59 25.05
CA LYS A 23 -17.44 -11.59 25.27
C LYS A 23 -18.06 -10.23 25.00
N THR A 24 -18.17 -9.46 26.07
CA THR A 24 -18.49 -8.03 26.05
C THR A 24 -17.73 -7.38 24.89
N VAL A 25 -18.46 -6.84 23.92
CA VAL A 25 -17.86 -6.05 22.85
C VAL A 25 -17.28 -4.82 23.54
N LEU A 26 -15.95 -4.74 23.63
CA LEU A 26 -15.25 -3.59 24.16
C LEU A 26 -15.59 -2.39 23.27
N SER A 27 -15.95 -1.27 23.89
CA SER A 27 -16.22 -0.06 23.14
C SER A 27 -14.93 0.44 22.46
N GLU A 28 -15.07 1.27 21.42
CA GLU A 28 -13.91 1.90 20.78
C GLU A 28 -13.05 2.69 21.80
N GLN A 29 -13.69 3.23 22.85
CA GLN A 29 -13.00 3.89 23.96
C GLN A 29 -12.20 2.90 24.83
N ASP A 30 -12.73 1.72 25.12
CA ASP A 30 -12.02 0.69 25.88
C ASP A 30 -10.83 0.11 25.08
N LEU A 31 -11.00 -0.06 23.76
CA LEU A 31 -9.91 -0.45 22.86
C LEU A 31 -8.80 0.61 22.80
N ARG A 32 -9.18 1.89 22.71
CA ARG A 32 -8.23 3.02 22.79
C ARG A 32 -7.49 3.01 24.11
N GLN A 33 -8.17 2.86 25.24
CA GLN A 33 -7.56 2.85 26.56
C GLN A 33 -6.63 1.65 26.79
N ALA A 34 -7.03 0.45 26.35
CA ALA A 34 -6.19 -0.75 26.43
C ALA A 34 -4.95 -0.64 25.52
N LEU A 35 -5.10 -0.08 24.31
CA LEU A 35 -3.97 0.26 23.45
C LEU A 35 -3.05 1.25 24.18
N THR A 36 -3.56 2.36 24.74
CA THR A 36 -2.76 3.36 25.45
C THR A 36 -1.98 2.80 26.64
N GLU A 37 -2.56 1.90 27.44
CA GLU A 37 -1.85 1.30 28.58
C GLU A 37 -0.78 0.28 28.17
N GLN A 38 -1.01 -0.44 27.06
CA GLN A 38 -0.06 -1.42 26.54
C GLN A 38 1.04 -0.78 25.67
N THR A 39 0.74 0.30 24.95
CA THR A 39 1.70 1.05 24.10
C THR A 39 2.63 1.94 24.91
N LYS A 40 2.23 2.41 26.10
CA LYS A 40 3.14 3.15 27.02
C LYS A 40 4.41 2.39 27.43
N LYS A 41 4.53 1.09 27.11
CA LYS A 41 5.74 0.28 27.36
C LYS A 41 6.48 -0.17 26.10
N ALA A 42 5.89 -0.04 24.91
CA ALA A 42 6.47 -0.60 23.68
C ALA A 42 6.84 0.52 22.71
N HIS A 43 8.14 0.71 22.48
CA HIS A 43 8.63 1.58 21.43
C HIS A 43 8.34 0.94 20.06
N LEU A 44 7.59 1.63 19.20
CA LEU A 44 7.29 1.16 17.86
C LEU A 44 8.38 1.55 16.87
N VAL A 45 8.81 0.62 16.02
CA VAL A 45 9.70 0.94 14.89
C VAL A 45 8.91 0.75 13.61
N LEU A 46 8.58 1.86 12.95
CA LEU A 46 7.77 1.88 11.73
C LEU A 46 8.66 2.06 10.52
N HIS A 47 8.65 1.06 9.66
CA HIS A 47 9.49 1.02 8.49
C HIS A 47 8.64 1.19 7.23
N PHE A 48 8.80 2.32 6.53
CA PHE A 48 8.15 2.59 5.25
C PHE A 48 9.16 2.47 4.11
N ASP A 49 8.84 1.59 3.15
CA ASP A 49 9.31 1.80 1.77
C ASP A 49 8.50 2.98 1.21
N ILE A 50 9.12 3.95 0.54
CA ILE A 50 8.40 5.18 0.16
C ILE A 50 7.52 4.92 -1.06
N ASN A 51 8.12 4.40 -2.13
CA ASN A 51 7.51 4.35 -3.46
C ASN A 51 6.34 3.36 -3.48
N GLU A 52 5.23 3.76 -4.07
CA GLU A 52 3.96 2.99 -4.14
C GLU A 52 3.36 2.57 -2.77
N THR A 53 3.89 3.09 -1.65
CA THR A 53 3.42 2.76 -0.30
C THR A 53 2.93 4.00 0.44
N ILE A 54 3.70 5.09 0.44
CA ILE A 54 3.24 6.41 0.94
C ILE A 54 3.27 7.45 -0.18
N LEU A 55 4.08 7.24 -1.21
CA LEU A 55 4.19 8.10 -2.38
C LEU A 55 3.55 7.44 -3.62
N VAL A 56 2.61 8.15 -4.24
CA VAL A 56 1.98 7.86 -5.53
C VAL A 56 2.82 8.48 -6.65
N GLY A 57 3.90 7.77 -6.96
CA GLY A 57 4.90 8.11 -7.96
C GLY A 57 6.14 7.22 -7.77
N ASP A 58 6.89 6.99 -8.84
CA ASP A 58 8.19 6.32 -8.76
C ASP A 58 9.14 6.87 -9.83
N VAL A 59 9.85 7.95 -9.50
CA VAL A 59 10.83 8.58 -10.40
C VAL A 59 11.96 7.62 -10.74
N ALA A 60 12.37 6.77 -9.78
CA ALA A 60 13.43 5.78 -9.99
C ALA A 60 13.02 4.69 -10.99
N GLY A 61 11.76 4.25 -10.95
CA GLY A 61 11.16 3.31 -11.91
C GLY A 61 10.70 3.95 -13.22
N GLY A 62 10.68 5.28 -13.30
CA GLY A 62 10.15 6.03 -14.44
C GLY A 62 8.63 5.95 -14.57
N ASP A 63 7.92 5.80 -13.45
CA ASP A 63 6.46 5.74 -13.39
C ASP A 63 5.89 7.10 -13.00
N THR A 64 4.95 7.57 -13.81
CA THR A 64 4.15 8.76 -13.51
C THR A 64 3.10 8.46 -12.44
N ARG A 65 2.46 9.50 -11.90
CA ARG A 65 1.29 9.35 -11.01
C ARG A 65 0.17 8.52 -11.66
N GLU A 66 -0.12 8.75 -12.95
CA GLU A 66 -1.11 7.95 -13.68
C GLU A 66 -0.71 6.48 -13.76
N ASP A 67 0.58 6.19 -14.03
CA ASP A 67 1.09 4.82 -14.05
C ASP A 67 0.92 4.14 -12.69
N CYS A 68 1.26 4.84 -11.59
CA CYS A 68 1.14 4.33 -10.23
C CYS A 68 -0.32 4.04 -9.86
N LEU A 69 -1.26 4.96 -10.15
CA LEU A 69 -2.69 4.73 -9.89
C LEU A 69 -3.23 3.54 -10.68
N ASN A 70 -2.85 3.40 -11.96
CA ASN A 70 -3.22 2.24 -12.75
C ASN A 70 -2.61 0.94 -12.18
N LYS A 71 -1.35 0.96 -11.71
CA LYS A 71 -0.70 -0.19 -11.05
C LYS A 71 -1.40 -0.57 -9.75
N ILE A 72 -1.82 0.40 -8.92
CA ILE A 72 -2.55 0.15 -7.67
C ILE A 72 -3.87 -0.57 -7.98
N LEU A 73 -4.64 -0.08 -8.96
CA LEU A 73 -5.87 -0.73 -9.41
C LEU A 73 -5.59 -2.13 -9.96
N ALA A 74 -4.57 -2.29 -10.81
CA ALA A 74 -4.19 -3.59 -11.38
C ALA A 74 -3.73 -4.62 -10.33
N LYS A 75 -3.16 -4.17 -9.21
CA LYS A 75 -2.77 -5.02 -8.06
C LYS A 75 -3.97 -5.43 -7.20
N SER A 76 -5.05 -4.65 -7.24
CA SER A 76 -6.25 -4.86 -6.41
C SER A 76 -7.42 -5.47 -7.19
N ALA A 77 -7.38 -5.42 -8.52
CA ALA A 77 -8.34 -6.06 -9.41
C ALA A 77 -7.93 -7.53 -9.61
N PHE A 78 -8.75 -8.44 -9.09
CA PHE A 78 -8.50 -9.88 -9.17
C PHE A 78 -9.17 -10.50 -10.39
N VAL A 79 -8.53 -11.52 -10.94
CA VAL A 79 -9.01 -12.30 -12.08
C VAL A 79 -9.09 -13.77 -11.71
N HIS A 80 -9.95 -14.50 -12.40
CA HIS A 80 -9.98 -15.96 -12.27
C HIS A 80 -8.78 -16.60 -12.95
N LEU A 81 -8.16 -17.55 -12.25
CA LEU A 81 -7.27 -18.51 -12.85
C LEU A 81 -8.14 -19.55 -13.56
N SER A 82 -8.13 -19.55 -14.89
CA SER A 82 -8.77 -20.63 -15.64
C SER A 82 -8.06 -21.95 -15.31
N SER A 83 -8.74 -22.87 -14.63
CA SER A 83 -8.30 -24.25 -14.56
C SER A 83 -8.23 -24.78 -15.99
N ASN A 84 -7.06 -25.27 -16.40
CA ASN A 84 -6.94 -26.07 -17.62
C ASN A 84 -7.67 -27.40 -17.41
N GLU A 85 -8.99 -27.42 -17.43
CA GLU A 85 -9.74 -28.70 -17.41
C GLU A 85 -9.61 -29.48 -18.72
N ASP A 86 -9.09 -28.87 -19.79
CA ASP A 86 -8.90 -29.53 -21.10
C ASP A 86 -7.46 -30.00 -21.38
N ASN A 87 -6.50 -29.77 -20.49
CA ASN A 87 -5.16 -30.34 -20.67
C ASN A 87 -4.54 -30.68 -19.32
N ASN A 88 -4.12 -31.94 -19.22
CA ASN A 88 -3.45 -32.61 -18.11
C ASN A 88 -2.12 -31.90 -17.72
N ILE A 89 -2.23 -30.68 -17.20
CA ILE A 89 -1.13 -29.87 -16.69
C ILE A 89 -1.37 -29.79 -15.19
N HIS A 90 -0.47 -30.44 -14.45
CA HIS A 90 -0.32 -30.30 -13.02
C HIS A 90 -0.59 -28.87 -12.58
N THR A 91 -1.48 -28.72 -11.60
CA THR A 91 -1.61 -27.58 -10.69
C THR A 91 -0.40 -26.69 -10.81
N CYS A 92 -0.55 -25.52 -11.46
CA CYS A 92 0.49 -24.52 -11.41
C CYS A 92 0.77 -24.32 -9.93
N ASP A 93 1.98 -24.67 -9.52
CA ASP A 93 2.58 -24.24 -8.28
C ASP A 93 2.09 -22.81 -8.03
N ASP A 94 1.44 -22.55 -6.89
CA ASP A 94 0.74 -21.28 -6.52
C ASP A 94 1.60 -20.01 -6.75
N ASN A 95 2.86 -20.19 -7.14
CA ASN A 95 3.89 -19.19 -7.27
C ASN A 95 4.05 -18.55 -8.65
N ASP A 96 3.67 -19.15 -9.79
CA ASP A 96 3.91 -18.53 -11.12
C ASP A 96 2.67 -18.37 -12.03
N THR A 97 1.89 -17.34 -11.74
CA THR A 97 0.74 -16.90 -12.54
C THR A 97 1.12 -16.05 -13.77
N ARG A 98 2.41 -15.78 -14.02
CA ARG A 98 2.84 -14.78 -15.02
C ARG A 98 2.50 -15.12 -16.46
N GLN A 99 2.19 -16.40 -16.74
CA GLN A 99 1.78 -16.88 -18.05
C GLN A 99 0.26 -16.95 -18.22
N CYS A 100 -0.51 -16.75 -17.14
CA CYS A 100 -1.97 -16.78 -17.19
C CYS A 100 -2.49 -15.64 -18.07
N VAL A 101 -3.41 -15.95 -18.98
CA VAL A 101 -4.15 -14.99 -19.81
C VAL A 101 -5.61 -15.03 -19.36
N PRO A 102 -5.99 -14.23 -18.36
CA PRO A 102 -7.32 -14.29 -17.79
C PRO A 102 -8.37 -13.80 -18.79
N THR A 103 -9.54 -14.43 -18.78
CA THR A 103 -10.70 -14.03 -19.60
C THR A 103 -11.86 -13.48 -18.76
N LYS A 104 -11.79 -13.66 -17.44
CA LYS A 104 -12.82 -13.28 -16.48
C LYS A 104 -12.21 -12.62 -15.25
N TRP A 105 -12.93 -11.66 -14.71
CA TRP A 105 -12.71 -11.15 -13.36
C TRP A 105 -13.03 -12.22 -12.32
N TRP A 106 -12.64 -11.97 -11.07
CA TRP A 106 -12.80 -12.91 -9.97
C TRP A 106 -14.25 -13.22 -9.59
N ASP A 107 -15.21 -12.40 -10.03
CA ASP A 107 -16.65 -12.63 -9.87
C ASP A 107 -17.26 -13.40 -11.06
N GLY A 108 -16.44 -13.83 -12.01
CA GLY A 108 -16.83 -14.56 -13.22
C GLY A 108 -17.25 -13.67 -14.39
N THR A 109 -17.35 -12.36 -14.22
CA THR A 109 -17.73 -11.45 -15.31
C THR A 109 -16.61 -11.38 -16.37
N PRO A 110 -16.94 -11.30 -17.67
CA PRO A 110 -15.93 -11.23 -18.72
C PRO A 110 -15.08 -9.96 -18.65
N ILE A 111 -13.78 -10.08 -18.94
CA ILE A 111 -12.88 -8.94 -19.15
C ILE A 111 -13.16 -8.38 -20.56
N CYS A 112 -14.24 -7.62 -20.73
CA CYS A 112 -14.54 -6.85 -21.93
C CYS A 112 -15.21 -5.51 -21.61
N SER A 113 -15.14 -4.56 -22.52
CA SER A 113 -15.65 -3.19 -22.30
C SER A 113 -17.17 -3.13 -22.09
N ASP A 114 -17.91 -4.10 -22.63
CA ASP A 114 -19.35 -4.02 -22.76
C ASP A 114 -20.11 -4.77 -21.64
N SER A 115 -19.40 -5.51 -20.78
CA SER A 115 -19.96 -6.38 -19.74
C SER A 115 -20.32 -5.66 -18.44
N HIS A 116 -19.92 -4.39 -18.26
CA HIS A 116 -19.96 -3.70 -16.96
C HIS A 116 -20.96 -2.53 -16.91
N LYS A 117 -22.22 -2.77 -17.30
CA LYS A 117 -23.28 -1.76 -17.22
C LYS A 117 -23.61 -1.34 -15.78
N ASP A 118 -23.42 -2.26 -14.83
CA ASP A 118 -23.71 -2.05 -13.41
C ASP A 118 -22.47 -1.63 -12.59
N GLY A 119 -21.33 -1.38 -13.26
CA GLY A 119 -20.06 -1.01 -12.65
C GLY A 119 -18.98 -2.11 -12.73
N PRO A 120 -17.73 -1.77 -12.37
CA PRO A 120 -16.66 -2.74 -12.33
C PRO A 120 -16.90 -3.77 -11.21
N PRO A 121 -16.29 -4.97 -11.29
CA PRO A 121 -16.22 -5.87 -10.17
C PRO A 121 -15.59 -5.17 -8.96
N PRO A 122 -15.99 -5.51 -7.73
CA PRO A 122 -15.38 -4.93 -6.55
C PRO A 122 -13.89 -5.27 -6.50
N LEU A 123 -13.06 -4.28 -6.14
CA LEU A 123 -11.67 -4.53 -5.81
C LEU A 123 -11.58 -5.40 -4.56
N TYR A 124 -10.60 -6.30 -4.53
CA TYR A 124 -10.40 -7.17 -3.37
C TYR A 124 -9.40 -6.55 -2.40
N THR A 125 -9.80 -6.38 -1.15
CA THR A 125 -8.99 -5.75 -0.07
C THR A 125 -8.74 -6.71 1.10
N GLY A 126 -9.01 -8.00 0.94
CA GLY A 126 -8.77 -9.00 1.99
C GLY A 126 -7.28 -9.37 2.10
N TRP A 127 -6.92 -9.99 3.22
CA TRP A 127 -5.54 -10.40 3.52
C TRP A 127 -5.09 -11.61 2.71
N ASP A 128 -5.98 -12.59 2.57
CA ASP A 128 -5.74 -13.82 1.83
C ASP A 128 -6.34 -13.73 0.44
N TRP A 129 -5.69 -14.34 -0.56
CA TRP A 129 -6.24 -14.35 -1.90
C TRP A 129 -7.49 -15.24 -1.99
N PRO A 130 -8.56 -14.81 -2.70
CA PRO A 130 -9.68 -15.69 -2.96
C PRO A 130 -9.21 -16.94 -3.71
N PRO A 131 -9.80 -18.12 -3.45
CA PRO A 131 -9.42 -19.36 -4.14
C PRO A 131 -9.52 -19.22 -5.66
N ASN A 132 -8.56 -19.80 -6.38
CA ASN A 132 -8.52 -19.79 -7.86
C ASN A 132 -8.53 -18.38 -8.48
N THR A 133 -7.92 -17.41 -7.80
CA THR A 133 -7.79 -16.04 -8.30
C THR A 133 -6.38 -15.52 -8.09
N CYS A 134 -6.01 -14.48 -8.84
CA CYS A 134 -4.82 -13.71 -8.57
C CYS A 134 -4.99 -12.25 -8.99
N PRO A 135 -4.13 -11.33 -8.51
CA PRO A 135 -4.11 -9.97 -9.03
C PRO A 135 -3.84 -9.96 -10.53
N TYR A 136 -4.58 -9.14 -11.28
CA TYR A 136 -4.33 -8.89 -12.70
C TYR A 136 -2.85 -8.56 -12.97
N TYR A 137 -2.22 -7.78 -12.08
CA TYR A 137 -0.80 -7.41 -12.14
C TYR A 137 0.18 -8.60 -12.14
N ARG A 138 -0.22 -9.78 -11.65
CA ARG A 138 0.62 -10.98 -11.59
C ARG A 138 0.43 -11.93 -12.78
N THR A 139 -0.34 -11.53 -13.78
CA THR A 139 -0.61 -12.34 -14.99
C THR A 139 0.28 -11.95 -16.17
N ALA A 140 0.05 -12.54 -17.35
CA ALA A 140 0.67 -12.13 -18.60
C ALA A 140 0.37 -10.65 -18.97
N TYR A 141 -0.62 -10.04 -18.30
CA TYR A 141 -1.01 -8.65 -18.49
C TYR A 141 -0.24 -7.65 -17.62
N LYS A 142 0.75 -8.07 -16.83
CA LYS A 142 1.62 -7.16 -16.05
C LYS A 142 2.15 -5.97 -16.88
N LYS A 143 2.52 -6.22 -18.15
CA LYS A 143 3.02 -5.19 -19.07
C LYS A 143 1.99 -4.11 -19.43
N LYS A 144 0.70 -4.40 -19.27
CA LYS A 144 -0.41 -3.45 -19.47
C LYS A 144 -0.74 -2.65 -18.20
N ALA A 145 -0.16 -3.00 -17.05
CA ALA A 145 -0.58 -2.45 -15.76
C ALA A 145 -0.50 -0.92 -15.65
N LYS A 146 0.46 -0.28 -16.33
CA LYS A 146 0.59 1.18 -16.39
C LYS A 146 -0.61 1.87 -17.07
N ARG A 147 -1.29 1.16 -17.96
CA ARG A 147 -2.43 1.63 -18.74
C ARG A 147 -3.70 0.82 -18.42
N PHE A 148 -3.77 0.20 -17.24
CA PHE A 148 -4.82 -0.75 -16.88
C PHE A 148 -6.23 -0.24 -17.21
N THR A 149 -6.57 0.99 -16.80
CA THR A 149 -7.88 1.60 -17.03
C THR A 149 -8.11 2.15 -18.44
N LEU A 150 -7.10 2.07 -19.31
CA LEU A 150 -7.19 2.39 -20.74
C LEU A 150 -7.22 1.13 -21.61
N GLU A 151 -7.14 -0.05 -20.98
CA GLU A 151 -7.05 -1.36 -21.62
C GLU A 151 -8.11 -2.28 -20.99
N ASP A 152 -7.71 -3.47 -20.54
CA ASP A 152 -8.57 -4.52 -19.99
C ASP A 152 -9.39 -4.07 -18.75
N GLY A 153 -8.90 -3.06 -18.00
CA GLY A 153 -9.53 -2.52 -16.80
C GLY A 153 -10.37 -1.26 -17.03
N ALA A 154 -10.85 -0.99 -18.25
CA ALA A 154 -11.59 0.23 -18.60
C ALA A 154 -12.79 0.52 -17.67
N CYS A 155 -13.46 -0.51 -17.17
CA CYS A 155 -14.57 -0.38 -16.21
C CYS A 155 -14.16 0.30 -14.88
N TYR A 156 -12.88 0.28 -14.52
CA TYR A 156 -12.34 0.95 -13.33
C TYR A 156 -11.94 2.41 -13.56
N ARG A 157 -12.07 2.96 -14.78
CA ARG A 157 -11.67 4.35 -15.07
C ARG A 157 -12.41 5.40 -14.22
N PRO A 158 -13.71 5.26 -13.89
CA PRO A 158 -14.37 6.17 -12.95
C PRO A 158 -13.72 6.16 -11.56
N LEU A 159 -13.31 4.98 -11.07
CA LEU A 159 -12.62 4.85 -9.78
C LEU A 159 -11.22 5.48 -9.83
N TYR A 160 -10.49 5.33 -10.94
CA TYR A 160 -9.24 6.05 -11.17
C TYR A 160 -9.43 7.57 -11.01
N HIS A 161 -10.43 8.15 -11.66
CA HIS A 161 -10.70 9.59 -11.57
C HIS A 161 -11.08 10.02 -10.15
N HIS A 162 -11.82 9.17 -9.44
CA HIS A 162 -12.15 9.43 -8.05
C HIS A 162 -10.89 9.46 -7.17
N MET A 163 -10.03 8.44 -7.25
CA MET A 163 -8.76 8.39 -6.52
C MET A 163 -7.85 9.58 -6.86
N ASP A 164 -7.73 9.91 -8.15
CA ASP A 164 -6.94 11.04 -8.65
C ASP A 164 -7.46 12.38 -8.06
N SER A 165 -8.78 12.54 -7.98
CA SER A 165 -9.39 13.73 -7.37
C SER A 165 -9.14 13.84 -5.86
N LEU A 166 -9.11 12.71 -5.14
CA LEU A 166 -8.87 12.67 -3.69
C LEU A 166 -7.42 13.00 -3.33
N LEU A 167 -6.47 12.71 -4.23
CA LEU A 167 -5.07 13.07 -4.06
C LEU A 167 -4.79 14.54 -4.38
N CYS A 168 -5.68 15.24 -5.07
CA CYS A 168 -5.50 16.67 -5.36
C CYS A 168 -6.24 17.51 -4.31
N HIS A 169 -5.51 18.16 -3.41
CA HIS A 169 -6.09 19.22 -2.60
C HIS A 169 -6.33 20.44 -3.50
N GLN A 170 -7.56 20.96 -3.50
CA GLN A 170 -8.01 21.96 -4.48
C GLN A 170 -7.09 23.19 -4.51
N ASP A 171 -6.81 23.64 -5.74
CA ASP A 171 -6.04 24.83 -6.16
C ASP A 171 -4.51 24.80 -6.19
N ASP A 172 -3.83 23.81 -5.60
CA ASP A 172 -2.37 23.70 -5.70
C ASP A 172 -1.94 22.39 -6.36
N LYS A 173 -1.79 22.39 -7.68
CA LYS A 173 -1.28 21.19 -8.42
C LYS A 173 0.20 20.91 -8.15
N GLU A 174 0.95 21.89 -7.66
CA GLU A 174 2.37 21.74 -7.36
C GLU A 174 2.61 21.34 -5.91
N SER A 175 1.54 21.15 -5.14
CA SER A 175 1.64 20.79 -3.74
C SER A 175 2.41 19.48 -3.55
N PRO A 176 3.39 19.43 -2.63
CA PRO A 176 4.14 18.20 -2.34
C PRO A 176 3.23 17.08 -1.81
N TRP A 177 2.05 17.43 -1.30
CA TRP A 177 1.03 16.50 -0.80
C TRP A 177 0.32 15.72 -1.90
N ASN A 178 0.30 16.22 -3.13
CA ASN A 178 -0.49 15.62 -4.22
C ASN A 178 -0.03 14.22 -4.63
N HIS A 179 1.15 13.83 -4.15
CA HIS A 179 1.73 12.52 -4.35
C HIS A 179 1.77 11.71 -3.06
N LEU A 180 1.43 12.26 -1.91
CA LEU A 180 1.47 11.52 -0.64
C LEU A 180 0.09 11.01 -0.27
N LEU A 181 0.01 9.75 0.15
CA LEU A 181 -1.25 9.15 0.57
C LEU A 181 -1.71 9.75 1.90
N PRO A 182 -2.97 10.23 2.01
CA PRO A 182 -3.50 10.77 3.27
C PRO A 182 -3.40 9.79 4.46
N ALA A 183 -3.47 8.48 4.19
CA ALA A 183 -3.35 7.44 5.21
C ALA A 183 -2.02 7.50 5.98
N PHE A 184 -0.93 7.97 5.36
CA PHE A 184 0.35 8.16 6.03
C PHE A 184 0.25 9.24 7.11
N PHE A 185 -0.35 10.39 6.80
CA PHE A 185 -0.55 11.48 7.77
C PHE A 185 -1.54 11.10 8.87
N HIS A 186 -2.62 10.39 8.54
CA HIS A 186 -3.51 9.82 9.55
C HIS A 186 -2.77 8.87 10.52
N THR A 187 -1.79 8.11 10.02
CA THR A 187 -0.97 7.24 10.87
C THR A 187 -0.15 8.06 11.86
N LEU A 188 0.54 9.11 11.40
CA LEU A 188 1.33 9.99 12.25
C LEU A 188 0.46 10.74 13.28
N ASP A 189 -0.67 11.29 12.85
CA ASP A 189 -1.67 11.95 13.71
C ASP A 189 -2.19 11.00 14.79
N THR A 190 -2.46 9.74 14.43
CA THR A 190 -2.91 8.71 15.38
C THR A 190 -1.83 8.38 16.39
N LEU A 191 -0.57 8.19 15.97
CA LEU A 191 0.54 7.89 16.86
C LEU A 191 0.77 9.02 17.87
N HIS A 192 0.72 10.26 17.40
CA HIS A 192 0.84 11.46 18.24
C HIS A 192 -0.33 11.55 19.23
N SER A 193 -1.57 11.39 18.75
CA SER A 193 -2.78 11.46 19.59
C SER A 193 -2.83 10.37 20.66
N LEU A 194 -2.21 9.22 20.40
CA LEU A 194 -2.11 8.10 21.34
C LEU A 194 -0.89 8.19 22.26
N ASP A 195 -0.05 9.23 22.14
CA ASP A 195 1.19 9.41 22.91
C ASP A 195 2.09 8.16 22.85
N VAL A 196 2.21 7.60 21.63
CA VAL A 196 3.03 6.40 21.38
C VAL A 196 4.46 6.82 21.10
N ASP A 197 5.42 6.20 21.77
CA ASP A 197 6.83 6.35 21.46
C ASP A 197 7.20 5.52 20.21
N TYR A 198 7.79 6.16 19.19
CA TYR A 198 8.13 5.49 17.93
C TYR A 198 9.37 6.04 17.23
N THR A 199 9.97 5.20 16.38
CA THR A 199 10.98 5.56 15.38
C THR A 199 10.39 5.40 13.98
N LEU A 200 10.52 6.42 13.14
CA LEU A 200 10.17 6.37 11.73
C LEU A 200 11.41 6.08 10.88
N ILE A 201 11.37 5.00 10.09
CA ILE A 201 12.40 4.66 9.11
C ILE A 201 11.79 4.79 7.72
N LEU A 202 12.27 5.77 6.96
CA LEU A 202 11.89 5.97 5.56
C LEU A 202 13.00 5.45 4.65
N ARG A 203 12.65 4.58 3.70
CA ARG A 203 13.59 4.09 2.68
C ARG A 203 13.06 4.34 1.29
N THR A 204 13.94 4.74 0.39
CA THR A 204 13.68 4.79 -1.04
C THR A 204 14.97 4.46 -1.80
N PHE A 205 14.82 3.96 -3.02
CA PHE A 205 15.91 3.89 -3.98
C PHE A 205 16.02 5.17 -4.84
N GLY A 206 15.01 6.04 -4.79
CA GLY A 206 14.90 7.24 -5.61
C GLY A 206 15.45 8.52 -4.97
N SER A 207 15.13 9.65 -5.58
CA SER A 207 15.48 11.00 -5.11
C SER A 207 14.39 11.63 -4.22
N ASP A 208 13.28 10.94 -4.02
CA ASP A 208 12.05 11.46 -3.42
C ASP A 208 12.16 11.72 -1.91
N LEU A 209 13.21 11.20 -1.26
CA LEU A 209 13.38 11.32 0.20
C LEU A 209 13.38 12.77 0.68
N LYS A 210 13.99 13.69 -0.09
CA LYS A 210 14.04 15.11 0.28
C LYS A 210 12.65 15.73 0.29
N ASP A 211 11.84 15.43 -0.73
CA ASP A 211 10.51 16.00 -0.89
C ASP A 211 9.55 15.41 0.16
N VAL A 212 9.68 14.11 0.43
CA VAL A 212 8.94 13.44 1.52
C VAL A 212 9.34 13.97 2.89
N ALA A 213 10.63 14.20 3.15
CA ALA A 213 11.09 14.78 4.41
C ALA A 213 10.57 16.21 4.60
N GLN A 214 10.60 17.02 3.55
CA GLN A 214 10.03 18.37 3.57
C GLN A 214 8.53 18.34 3.87
N ALA A 215 7.79 17.43 3.22
CA ALA A 215 6.38 17.21 3.49
C ALA A 215 6.13 16.80 4.97
N ILE A 216 6.93 15.90 5.53
CA ILE A 216 6.78 15.55 6.96
C ILE A 216 7.06 16.76 7.87
N SER A 217 8.09 17.55 7.56
CA SER A 217 8.41 18.77 8.30
C SER A 217 7.31 19.83 8.21
N ASP A 218 6.67 19.98 7.06
CA ASP A 218 5.58 20.93 6.88
C ASP A 218 4.30 20.44 7.58
N PHE A 219 4.04 19.13 7.55
CA PHE A 219 2.95 18.50 8.31
C PHE A 219 3.15 18.72 9.80
N SER A 220 4.37 18.53 10.31
CA SER A 220 4.70 18.70 11.72
C SER A 220 4.63 20.15 12.24
N GLN A 221 4.46 21.11 11.33
CA GLN A 221 4.24 22.53 11.62
C GLN A 221 2.76 22.94 11.45
N GLY A 222 1.85 22.01 11.14
CA GLY A 222 0.44 22.28 10.89
C GLY A 222 0.16 22.92 9.52
N LYS A 223 1.06 22.76 8.55
CA LYS A 223 0.87 23.30 7.18
C LYS A 223 0.09 22.36 6.26
N HIS A 224 -0.22 21.14 6.71
CA HIS A 224 -1.01 20.21 5.92
C HIS A 224 -2.49 20.63 5.95
N PRO A 225 -3.16 20.78 4.77
CA PRO A 225 -4.53 21.31 4.70
C PRO A 225 -5.57 20.56 5.55
N LEU A 226 -5.44 19.23 5.63
CA LEU A 226 -6.33 18.37 6.41
C LEU A 226 -5.99 18.28 7.91
N PHE A 227 -4.81 18.73 8.34
CA PHE A 227 -4.33 18.61 9.73
C PHE A 227 -3.70 19.92 10.22
N PRO A 228 -4.44 21.04 10.22
CA PRO A 228 -3.90 22.35 10.59
C PRO A 228 -3.46 22.44 12.06
N ASP A 229 -4.01 21.58 12.92
CA ASP A 229 -3.75 21.56 14.36
C ASP A 229 -2.59 20.64 14.76
N PHE A 230 -2.11 19.78 13.86
CA PHE A 230 -1.03 18.84 14.14
C PHE A 230 0.30 19.61 14.29
N LYS A 231 0.97 19.46 15.43
CA LYS A 231 2.27 20.08 15.70
C LYS A 231 3.17 19.13 16.48
N ASP A 232 4.28 18.73 15.86
CA ASP A 232 5.23 17.82 16.48
C ASP A 232 6.68 18.18 16.10
N PRO A 233 7.40 18.94 16.95
CA PRO A 233 8.79 19.32 16.68
C PRO A 233 9.74 18.14 16.46
N THR A 234 9.41 16.94 16.93
CA THR A 234 10.24 15.75 16.76
C THR A 234 10.23 15.22 15.32
N LEU A 235 9.25 15.63 14.52
CA LEU A 235 9.09 15.28 13.11
C LEU A 235 9.59 16.38 12.16
N GLN A 236 10.42 17.32 12.62
CA GLN A 236 11.08 18.29 11.75
C GLN A 236 12.36 17.66 11.16
N LEU A 237 12.26 17.23 9.90
CA LEU A 237 13.29 16.52 9.13
C LEU A 237 14.01 17.44 8.12
N ASP A 238 13.85 18.75 8.26
CA ASP A 238 14.29 19.77 7.30
C ASP A 238 15.82 19.94 7.21
N SER A 239 16.55 19.34 8.15
CA SER A 239 18.01 19.35 8.13
C SER A 239 18.60 18.13 7.41
N PRO A 240 19.43 18.31 6.36
CA PRO A 240 20.06 17.21 5.61
C PRO A 240 20.83 16.21 6.47
N GLU A 241 21.32 16.61 7.64
CA GLU A 241 21.98 15.75 8.62
C GLU A 241 21.05 14.70 9.26
N HIS A 242 19.74 14.91 9.22
CA HIS A 242 18.74 13.93 9.67
C HIS A 242 18.41 12.91 8.58
N LEU A 243 18.91 13.09 7.35
CA LEU A 243 18.70 12.18 6.23
C LEU A 243 19.95 11.33 6.00
N TYR A 244 19.84 10.03 6.30
CA TYR A 244 20.91 9.09 6.00
C TYR A 244 20.84 8.62 4.54
N ARG A 245 21.88 8.91 3.76
CA ARG A 245 22.08 8.33 2.43
C ARG A 245 23.09 7.19 2.51
N GLY A 246 22.62 5.97 2.27
CA GLY A 246 23.50 4.79 2.15
C GLY A 246 24.51 4.94 1.02
N ARG A 247 25.74 4.48 1.21
CA ARG A 247 26.82 4.51 0.20
C ARG A 247 26.70 3.32 -0.76
N TRP A 248 25.64 3.27 -1.57
CA TRP A 248 25.61 2.36 -2.72
C TRP A 248 26.02 3.13 -3.98
N GLY A 249 27.31 3.06 -4.32
CA GLY A 249 27.81 3.58 -5.61
C GLY A 249 28.83 4.71 -5.53
N THR A 250 29.94 4.53 -4.83
CA THR A 250 31.24 5.03 -5.32
C THR A 250 32.25 3.91 -5.21
N ASN A 251 32.15 2.93 -6.11
CA ASN A 251 33.37 2.29 -6.58
C ASN A 251 34.10 3.36 -7.40
N GLU A 252 34.82 4.25 -6.72
CA GLU A 252 36.04 4.81 -7.27
C GLU A 252 36.91 3.60 -7.58
N LYS A 253 36.84 3.13 -8.82
CA LYS A 253 37.81 2.18 -9.33
C LYS A 253 39.14 2.89 -9.22
N GLY A 254 39.96 2.44 -8.28
CA GLY A 254 41.38 2.72 -8.30
C GLY A 254 41.93 2.37 -9.67
N LYS A 255 42.34 3.41 -10.40
CA LYS A 255 43.41 3.42 -11.39
C LYS A 255 44.07 4.78 -11.34
#